data_AF-A0AAT9H751-F1
#
_entry.id   AF-A0AAT9H751-F1
#
_cell.length_a   1.000
_cell.length_b   1.000
_cell.length_c   1.000
_cell.angle_alpha   90.00
_cell.angle_beta   90.00
_cell.angle_gamma   90.00
#
_symmetry.space_group_name_H-M   'P 1'
#
loop_
_entity.id
_entity.type
_entity.pdbx_description
1 polymer ?
#
loop_
_entity_poly.entity_id
_entity_poly.type
_entity_poly.pdbx_seq_one_letter_code
_entity_poly.pdbx_strand_id
1 'polypeptide(L)'
;MKLWWINKKLTARYFHTLKPGEDQTQSNTAQLKFVNYYELGCVITNMLKLCIVALDEHAPKFQETEKNETINVGLILETVLQLFPMDELEFLSELSQLLAAEL
;
A
#
# COMPACT_ATOMS: atom_id res chain seq x y z
N MET A 1 -3.27 -24.05 29.15
CA MET A 1 -4.62 -23.96 28.53
C MET A 1 -5.29 -22.58 28.64
N LYS A 2 -5.20 -21.84 29.76
CA LYS A 2 -5.83 -20.50 29.91
C LYS A 2 -5.27 -19.41 28.97
N LEU A 3 -3.94 -19.35 28.75
CA LEU A 3 -3.33 -18.35 27.87
C LEU A 3 -3.82 -18.43 26.42
N TRP A 4 -3.99 -19.64 25.89
CA TRP A 4 -4.45 -19.85 24.51
C TRP A 4 -5.86 -19.30 24.28
N TRP A 5 -6.76 -19.48 25.26
CA TRP A 5 -8.12 -18.94 25.22
C TRP A 5 -8.16 -17.42 25.30
N ILE A 6 -7.32 -16.82 26.13
CA ILE A 6 -7.21 -15.35 26.25
C ILE A 6 -6.70 -14.76 24.94
N ASN A 7 -5.68 -15.38 24.34
CA ASN A 7 -5.12 -14.95 23.07
C ASN A 7 -6.16 -15.00 21.95
N LYS A 8 -6.90 -16.11 21.80
CA LYS A 8 -7.98 -16.23 20.80
C LYS A 8 -9.07 -15.15 20.97
N LYS A 9 -9.43 -14.82 22.21
CA LYS A 9 -10.42 -13.78 22.51
C LYS A 9 -9.92 -12.38 22.18
N LEU A 10 -8.65 -12.08 22.43
CA LEU A 10 -8.04 -10.78 22.12
C LEU A 10 -7.86 -10.60 20.61
N THR A 11 -7.38 -11.64 19.91
CA THR A 11 -7.22 -11.62 18.46
C THR A 11 -8.55 -11.40 17.76
N ALA A 12 -9.60 -12.14 18.12
CA ALA A 12 -10.93 -11.95 17.54
C ALA A 12 -11.51 -10.55 17.82
N ARG A 13 -11.09 -9.89 18.91
CA ARG A 13 -11.60 -8.57 19.30
C ARG A 13 -10.88 -7.42 18.60
N TYR A 14 -9.58 -7.54 18.38
CA TYR A 14 -8.75 -6.42 17.94
C TYR A 14 -8.18 -6.61 16.53
N PHE A 15 -7.95 -7.84 16.06
CA PHE A 15 -7.26 -8.10 14.79
C PHE A 15 -8.28 -8.38 13.69
N HIS A 16 -8.82 -7.29 13.15
CA HIS A 16 -9.82 -7.30 12.08
C HIS A 16 -9.25 -6.75 10.76
N THR A 17 -8.20 -5.93 10.83
CA THR A 17 -7.52 -5.33 9.67
C THR A 17 -6.49 -6.26 9.04
N LEU A 18 -5.57 -6.80 9.84
CA LEU A 18 -4.57 -7.75 9.39
C LEU A 18 -5.14 -9.16 9.50
N LYS A 19 -5.18 -9.86 8.36
CA LYS A 19 -5.57 -11.26 8.28
C LYS A 19 -4.33 -12.11 7.97
N PRO A 20 -4.26 -13.35 8.45
CA PRO A 20 -3.20 -14.27 8.04
C PRO A 20 -3.19 -14.38 6.51
N GLY A 21 -2.00 -14.34 5.89
CA GLY A 21 -1.84 -14.63 4.46
C GLY A 21 -2.29 -16.06 4.14
N GLU A 22 -2.77 -16.28 2.92
CA GLU A 22 -3.18 -17.61 2.45
C GLU A 22 -1.96 -18.50 2.11
N ASP A 23 -0.81 -17.86 1.91
CA ASP A 23 0.43 -18.47 1.45
C ASP A 23 1.24 -18.94 2.66
N GLN A 24 2.09 -19.96 2.50
CA GLN A 24 2.98 -20.45 3.57
C GLN A 24 4.06 -19.42 4.00
N THR A 25 3.99 -18.21 3.47
CA THR A 25 4.81 -17.09 3.93
C THR A 25 4.24 -16.63 5.27
N GLN A 26 5.10 -16.32 6.25
CA GLN A 26 4.66 -15.84 7.57
C GLN A 26 4.12 -14.39 7.54
N SER A 27 3.44 -14.01 6.45
CA SER A 27 2.95 -12.66 6.19
C SER A 27 1.48 -12.52 6.58
N ASN A 28 1.07 -11.27 6.89
CA ASN A 28 -0.32 -10.92 7.11
C ASN A 28 -0.74 -9.93 6.02
N THR A 29 -1.99 -10.05 5.57
CA THR A 29 -2.58 -9.21 4.55
C THR A 29 -3.51 -8.17 5.18
N ALA A 30 -3.34 -6.91 4.81
CA ALA A 30 -4.34 -5.87 5.00
C ALA A 30 -5.04 -5.61 3.66
N GLN A 31 -6.38 -5.62 3.63
CA GLN A 31 -7.13 -5.32 2.41
C GLN A 31 -7.51 -3.83 2.37
N LEU A 32 -7.18 -3.18 1.26
CA LEU A 32 -7.63 -1.83 0.93
C LEU A 32 -8.72 -1.93 -0.13
N LYS A 33 -9.81 -1.17 0.05
CA LYS A 33 -10.94 -1.14 -0.88
C LYS A 33 -10.91 0.17 -1.65
N PHE A 34 -10.97 0.06 -2.98
CA PHE A 34 -11.08 1.18 -3.90
C PHE A 34 -12.34 1.01 -4.74
N VAL A 35 -12.95 2.12 -5.11
CA VAL A 35 -14.14 2.19 -5.97
C VAL A 35 -13.80 1.74 -7.39
N ASN A 36 -12.60 2.07 -7.89
CA ASN A 36 -12.10 1.69 -9.21
C ASN A 36 -10.57 1.92 -9.32
N TYR A 37 -9.98 1.54 -10.46
CA TYR A 37 -8.57 1.75 -10.75
C TYR A 37 -8.16 3.23 -10.82
N TYR A 38 -9.09 4.14 -11.12
CA TYR A 38 -8.81 5.57 -11.08
C TYR A 38 -8.52 6.05 -9.66
N GLU A 39 -9.35 5.64 -8.67
CA GLU A 39 -9.09 5.96 -7.26
C GLU A 39 -7.77 5.33 -6.78
N LEU A 40 -7.51 4.06 -7.13
CA LEU A 40 -6.23 3.42 -6.83
C LEU A 40 -5.04 4.22 -7.39
N GLY A 41 -5.13 4.62 -8.66
CA GLY A 41 -4.11 5.45 -9.32
C GLY A 41 -3.94 6.82 -8.66
N CYS A 42 -5.03 7.46 -8.23
CA CYS A 42 -4.98 8.70 -7.45
C CYS A 42 -4.24 8.49 -6.12
N VAL A 43 -4.51 7.40 -5.40
CA VAL A 43 -3.84 7.12 -4.12
C VAL A 43 -2.35 6.88 -4.33
N ILE A 44 -1.96 6.03 -5.28
CA ILE A 44 -0.55 5.79 -5.63
C ILE A 44 0.14 7.10 -6.01
N THR A 45 -0.49 7.91 -6.86
CA THR A 45 0.08 9.18 -7.32
C THR A 45 0.29 10.16 -6.17
N ASN A 46 -0.67 10.27 -5.24
CA ASN A 46 -0.56 11.16 -4.08
C ASN A 46 0.49 10.66 -3.08
N MET A 47 0.63 9.35 -2.88
CA MET A 47 1.71 8.78 -2.07
C MET A 47 3.09 9.09 -2.66
N LEU A 48 3.25 8.95 -3.99
CA LEU A 48 4.50 9.33 -4.67
C LEU A 48 4.80 10.83 -4.55
N LYS A 49 3.79 11.70 -4.74
CA LYS A 49 3.95 13.14 -4.53
C LYS A 49 4.35 13.48 -3.10
N LEU A 50 3.77 12.80 -2.11
CA LEU A 50 4.14 12.94 -0.70
C LEU A 50 5.61 12.57 -0.48
N CYS A 51 6.07 11.45 -1.06
CA CYS A 51 7.48 11.06 -1.01
C CYS A 51 8.41 12.11 -1.63
N ILE A 52 8.03 12.68 -2.78
CA ILE A 52 8.80 13.74 -3.44
C ILE A 52 8.92 14.97 -2.54
N VAL A 53 7.82 15.44 -1.96
CA VAL A 53 7.82 16.61 -1.05
C VAL A 53 8.61 16.31 0.23
N ALA A 54 8.52 15.09 0.77
CA ALA A 54 9.25 14.68 1.96
C ALA A 54 10.78 14.60 1.74
N LEU A 55 11.22 14.35 0.50
CA LEU A 55 12.64 14.29 0.12
C LEU A 55 13.20 15.64 -0.35
N ASP A 56 12.36 16.61 -0.68
CA ASP A 56 12.80 17.92 -1.15
C ASP A 56 13.39 18.76 0.01
N GLU A 57 14.70 18.95 -0.01
CA GLU A 57 15.43 19.74 1.00
C GLU A 57 15.05 21.22 1.02
N HIS A 58 14.45 21.72 -0.08
CA HIS A 58 14.05 23.11 -0.29
C HIS A 58 12.54 23.33 -0.20
N ALA A 59 11.74 22.28 -0.09
CA ALA A 59 10.32 22.41 0.19
C ALA A 59 10.13 23.16 1.52
N PRO A 60 9.04 23.95 1.68
CA PRO A 60 8.67 24.52 2.97
C PRO A 60 8.56 23.37 3.96
N LYS A 61 9.60 23.20 4.78
CA LYS A 61 9.61 22.10 5.74
C LYS A 61 8.47 22.38 6.70
N PHE A 62 7.60 21.40 6.90
CA PHE A 62 6.63 21.39 8.00
C PHE A 62 7.41 21.30 9.33
N GLN A 63 8.25 22.30 9.62
CA GLN A 63 9.11 22.33 10.79
C GLN A 63 8.46 23.23 11.82
N GLU A 64 7.80 22.59 12.79
CA GLU A 64 7.85 23.01 14.20
C GLU A 64 7.37 21.93 15.18
N THR A 65 7.25 20.66 14.79
CA THR A 65 7.05 19.55 15.75
C THR A 65 8.34 18.77 15.97
N GLU A 66 8.90 18.98 17.16
CA GLU A 66 9.92 18.20 17.87
C GLU A 66 10.63 17.07 17.10
N LYS A 67 11.83 17.37 16.58
CA LYS A 67 13.04 16.54 16.33
C LYS A 67 12.99 15.05 15.89
N ASN A 68 11.88 14.33 15.82
CA ASN A 68 11.86 12.87 15.57
C ASN A 68 10.69 12.33 14.72
N GLU A 69 9.84 13.17 14.14
CA GLU A 69 8.69 12.70 13.35
C GLU A 69 8.85 12.94 11.84
N THR A 70 10.03 12.65 11.28
CA THR A 70 10.18 12.64 9.82
C THR A 70 9.42 11.46 9.23
N ILE A 71 8.62 11.71 8.19
CA ILE A 71 7.93 10.65 7.43
C ILE A 71 8.96 9.62 6.94
N ASN A 72 8.73 8.35 7.26
CA ASN A 72 9.56 7.28 6.71
C ASN A 72 9.16 7.00 5.26
N VAL A 73 9.82 7.71 4.35
CA VAL A 73 9.59 7.62 2.89
C VAL A 73 9.80 6.19 2.38
N GLY A 74 10.74 5.44 2.95
CA GLY A 74 11.01 4.05 2.57
C GLY A 74 9.78 3.15 2.76
N LEU A 75 9.14 3.22 3.93
CA LEU A 75 7.92 2.43 4.21
C LEU A 75 6.76 2.81 3.29
N ILE A 76 6.62 4.09 2.93
CA ILE A 76 5.58 4.52 1.98
C ILE A 76 5.86 3.97 0.59
N LEU A 77 7.12 4.01 0.12
CA LEU A 77 7.50 3.46 -1.18
C LEU A 77 7.31 1.94 -1.25
N GLU A 78 7.62 1.21 -0.17
CA GLU A 78 7.33 -0.23 -0.08
C GLU A 78 5.82 -0.50 -0.17
N THR A 79 5.00 0.33 0.47
CA THR A 79 3.53 0.23 0.38
C THR A 79 3.04 0.53 -1.04
N VAL A 80 3.56 1.58 -1.67
CA VAL A 80 3.24 1.92 -3.07
C VAL A 80 3.59 0.78 -4.01
N LEU A 81 4.74 0.13 -3.81
CA LEU A 81 5.17 -1.00 -4.61
C LEU A 81 4.17 -2.17 -4.50
N GLN A 82 3.65 -2.45 -3.31
CA GLN A 82 2.63 -3.50 -3.11
C GLN A 82 1.27 -3.13 -3.73
N LEU A 83 0.96 -1.85 -3.88
CA LEU A 83 -0.28 -1.36 -4.47
C LEU A 83 -0.25 -1.27 -5.99
N PHE A 84 0.94 -1.32 -6.59
CA PHE A 84 1.11 -1.10 -8.03
C PHE A 84 0.55 -2.31 -8.81
N PRO A 85 -0.50 -2.13 -9.63
CA PRO A 85 -1.18 -3.24 -10.32
C PRO A 85 -0.41 -3.64 -11.58
N MET A 86 0.80 -4.20 -11.40
CA MET A 86 1.74 -4.43 -12.50
C MET A 86 1.18 -5.42 -13.55
N ASP A 87 0.60 -6.52 -13.10
CA ASP A 87 0.05 -7.56 -13.98
C ASP A 87 -1.13 -7.01 -14.79
N GLU A 88 -2.00 -6.19 -14.20
CA GLU A 88 -3.11 -5.59 -14.94
C GLU A 88 -2.64 -4.53 -15.96
N LEU A 89 -1.56 -3.80 -15.65
CA LEU A 89 -0.96 -2.86 -16.61
C LEU A 89 -0.29 -3.60 -17.78
N GLU A 90 0.36 -4.74 -17.52
CA GLU A 90 0.90 -5.61 -18.57
C GLU A 90 -0.22 -6.16 -19.46
N PHE A 91 -1.30 -6.67 -18.86
CA PHE A 91 -2.49 -7.12 -19.58
C PHE A 91 -3.07 -6.03 -20.49
N LEU A 92 -3.22 -4.80 -19.98
CA LEU A 92 -3.71 -3.67 -20.79
C LEU A 92 -2.76 -3.33 -21.95
N SER A 93 -1.46 -3.47 -21.74
CA SER A 93 -0.45 -3.23 -22.76
C SER A 93 -0.54 -4.28 -23.88
N GLU A 94 -0.62 -5.56 -23.53
CA GLU A 94 -0.81 -6.65 -24.50
C GLU A 94 -2.11 -6.50 -25.28
N LEU A 95 -3.21 -6.19 -24.58
CA LEU A 95 -4.52 -5.98 -25.20
C LEU A 95 -4.48 -4.86 -26.23
N SER A 96 -3.78 -3.76 -25.92
CA SER A 96 -3.65 -2.63 -26.85
C SER A 96 -2.92 -3.00 -28.14
N GLN A 97 -1.91 -3.87 -28.05
CA GLN A 97 -1.13 -4.34 -29.21
C GLN A 97 -1.97 -5.27 -30.09
N LEU A 98 -2.73 -6.18 -29.48
CA LEU A 98 -3.62 -7.09 -30.20
C LEU A 98 -4.70 -6.31 -30.96
N LEU A 99 -5.34 -5.33 -30.32
CA LEU A 99 -6.34 -4.47 -30.96
C LEU A 99 -5.75 -3.65 -32.11
N ALA A 100 -4.51 -3.17 -31.97
CA ALA A 100 -3.83 -2.43 -33.03
C ALA A 100 -3.43 -3.32 -34.23
N ALA A 101 -3.22 -4.62 -34.02
CA ALA A 101 -2.89 -5.58 -35.07
C ALA A 101 -4.13 -6.07 -35.86
N GLU A 102 -5.33 -5.90 -35.29
CA GLU A 102 -6.61 -6.25 -35.96
C GLU A 102 -7.19 -5.10 -36.82
N LEU A 103 -6.63 -3.89 -36.71
CA LEU A 103 -7.03 -2.68 -37.47
C LEU A 103 -6.15 -2.46 -38.71
#